data_AF-A0A963VM33-F1
#
_entry.id   AF-A0A963VM33-F1
#
_cell.length_a   1.000
_cell.length_b   1.000
_cell.length_c   1.000
_cell.angle_alpha   90.00
_cell.angle_beta   90.00
_cell.angle_gamma   90.00
#
_symmetry.space_group_name_H-M   'P 1'
#
loop_
_entity.id
_entity.type
_entity.pdbx_description
1 polymer ?
#
loop_
_entity_poly.entity_id
_entity_poly.type
_entity_poly.pdbx_seq_one_letter_code
_entity_poly.pdbx_strand_id
1 'polypeptide(L)'
;STAINQRRPDELVAVYMLDLDGFKQVNDEYGHDTGDALLVEVAHRLQASLRSSDMVSRLGGDEFLVLSSGMKTETQVRELAEKLVKALADPMVVAGHACQVGLTIGYGIAPDDGLDPLTLIQRADAAMYAGKKAGKGQVGFAGRDIAMPA
;
A
#
# COMPACT_ATOMS: atom_id res chain seq x y z
N SER A 1 -5.61 16.34 5.31
CA SER A 1 -6.54 17.21 4.56
C SER A 1 -5.83 18.12 3.55
N THR A 2 -4.57 18.49 3.77
CA THR A 2 -3.86 19.52 2.95
C THR A 2 -3.63 19.12 1.49
N ALA A 3 -3.22 17.88 1.18
CA ALA A 3 -2.86 17.48 -0.19
C ALA A 3 -4.06 17.46 -1.17
N ILE A 4 -5.23 16.97 -0.74
CA ILE A 4 -6.43 16.92 -1.60
C ILE A 4 -6.95 18.33 -1.90
N ASN A 5 -6.96 19.21 -0.89
CA ASN A 5 -7.42 20.59 -1.06
C ASN A 5 -6.43 21.48 -1.84
N GLN A 6 -5.15 21.09 -1.92
CA GLN A 6 -4.11 21.81 -2.67
C GLN A 6 -3.84 21.22 -4.06
N ARG A 7 -4.54 20.16 -4.46
CA ARG A 7 -4.35 19.55 -5.79
C ARG A 7 -4.71 20.56 -6.88
N ARG A 8 -3.96 20.55 -7.99
CA ARG A 8 -4.41 21.27 -9.18
C ARG A 8 -5.63 20.56 -9.80
N PRO A 9 -6.51 21.28 -10.52
CA PRO A 9 -7.71 20.68 -11.10
C PRO A 9 -7.43 19.47 -12.00
N ASP A 10 -6.30 19.50 -12.71
CA ASP A 10 -5.78 18.47 -13.62
C ASP A 10 -4.90 17.42 -12.92
N GLU A 11 -4.88 17.40 -11.58
CA GLU A 11 -4.11 16.45 -10.78
C GLU A 11 -5.01 15.58 -9.92
N LEU A 12 -4.56 14.34 -9.80
CA LEU A 12 -5.11 13.31 -8.95
C LEU A 12 -4.29 13.22 -7.67
N VAL A 13 -4.98 12.81 -6.61
CA VAL A 13 -4.36 12.39 -5.36
C VAL A 13 -4.78 10.96 -5.10
N ALA A 14 -3.82 10.08 -4.90
CA ALA A 14 -4.05 8.67 -4.62
C ALA A 14 -3.68 8.36 -3.17
N VAL A 15 -4.60 7.67 -2.49
CA VAL A 15 -4.37 7.03 -1.19
C VAL A 15 -4.27 5.54 -1.43
N TYR A 16 -3.22 4.92 -0.92
CA TYR A 16 -3.01 3.47 -0.98
C TYR A 16 -3.01 2.90 0.43
N MET A 17 -3.78 1.84 0.63
CA MET A 17 -3.74 0.97 1.81
C MET A 17 -2.95 -0.27 1.45
N LEU A 18 -1.98 -0.61 2.27
CA LEU A 18 -0.99 -1.66 2.05
C LEU A 18 -1.02 -2.61 3.25
N ASP A 19 -0.93 -3.91 2.98
CA ASP A 19 -0.81 -4.94 4.01
C ASP A 19 0.15 -6.05 3.57
N LEU A 20 0.98 -6.51 4.52
CA LEU A 20 2.00 -7.52 4.25
C LEU A 20 1.45 -8.94 4.34
N ASP A 21 1.37 -9.61 3.20
CA ASP A 21 0.99 -11.01 3.16
C ASP A 21 2.09 -11.90 3.76
N GLY A 22 1.72 -12.72 4.74
CA GLY A 22 2.63 -13.69 5.37
C GLY A 22 3.44 -13.12 6.53
N PHE A 23 3.25 -11.85 6.93
CA PHE A 23 3.98 -11.26 8.05
C PHE A 23 3.82 -12.04 9.36
N LYS A 24 2.60 -12.54 9.64
CA LYS A 24 2.37 -13.41 10.81
C LYS A 24 3.22 -14.69 10.77
N GLN A 25 3.41 -15.29 9.60
CA GLN A 25 4.21 -16.52 9.47
C GLN A 25 5.68 -16.24 9.81
N VAL A 26 6.21 -15.08 9.42
CA VAL A 26 7.56 -14.65 9.82
C VAL A 26 7.67 -14.52 11.34
N ASN A 27 6.70 -13.89 12.00
CA ASN A 27 6.70 -13.79 13.47
C ASN A 27 6.61 -15.15 14.14
N ASP A 28 5.75 -16.04 13.64
CA ASP A 28 5.54 -17.37 14.20
C ASP A 28 6.79 -18.26 14.00
N GLU A 29 7.55 -18.07 12.92
CA GLU A 29 8.74 -18.88 12.59
C GLU A 29 10.05 -18.34 13.21
N TYR A 30 10.25 -17.02 13.18
CA TYR A 30 11.53 -16.38 13.54
C TYR A 30 11.44 -15.41 14.73
N GLY A 31 10.26 -15.26 15.33
CA GLY A 31 10.02 -14.39 16.48
C GLY A 31 9.81 -12.91 16.13
N HIS A 32 9.29 -12.17 17.12
CA HIS A 32 8.91 -10.76 16.96
C HIS A 32 10.07 -9.83 16.65
N ASP A 33 11.28 -10.10 17.16
CA ASP A 33 12.46 -9.27 16.87
C ASP A 33 12.81 -9.30 15.37
N THR A 34 12.66 -10.46 14.73
CA THR A 34 12.83 -10.62 13.27
C THR A 34 11.71 -9.91 12.52
N GLY A 35 10.46 -10.00 13.01
CA GLY A 35 9.33 -9.27 12.44
C GLY A 35 9.48 -7.75 12.52
N ASP A 36 9.98 -7.22 13.63
CA ASP A 36 10.25 -5.79 13.78
C ASP A 36 11.36 -5.33 12.82
N ALA A 37 12.43 -6.11 12.68
CA ALA A 37 13.48 -5.85 11.69
C ALA A 37 12.93 -5.90 10.25
N LEU A 38 12.02 -6.84 9.96
CA LEU A 38 11.35 -6.93 8.67
C LEU A 38 10.51 -5.69 8.36
N LEU A 39 9.75 -5.18 9.34
CA LEU A 39 8.94 -3.97 9.18
C LEU A 39 9.79 -2.73 8.88
N VAL A 40 10.98 -2.63 9.48
CA VAL A 40 11.95 -1.57 9.18
C VAL A 40 12.46 -1.68 7.74
N GLU A 41 12.84 -2.88 7.30
CA GLU A 41 13.31 -3.10 5.92
C GLU A 41 12.21 -2.83 4.89
N VAL A 42 10.97 -3.26 5.17
CA VAL A 42 9.79 -2.91 4.37
C VAL A 42 9.64 -1.41 4.24
N ALA A 43 9.71 -0.66 5.34
CA ALA A 43 9.60 0.79 5.32
C ALA A 43 10.69 1.42 4.44
N HIS A 44 11.93 0.93 4.51
CA HIS A 44 13.02 1.41 3.65
C HIS A 44 12.76 1.13 2.17
N ARG A 45 12.31 -0.08 1.79
CA ARG A 45 12.03 -0.42 0.39
C ARG A 45 10.86 0.37 -0.19
N LEU A 46 9.81 0.60 0.62
CA LEU A 46 8.71 1.48 0.24
C LEU A 46 9.22 2.91 0.02
N GLN A 47 9.98 3.47 0.98
CA GLN A 47 10.55 4.82 0.85
C GLN A 47 11.45 4.98 -0.39
N ALA A 48 12.31 4.01 -0.67
CA ALA A 48 13.17 4.02 -1.85
C ALA A 48 12.38 3.95 -3.18
N SER A 49 11.16 3.43 -3.14
CA SER A 49 10.27 3.33 -4.30
C SER A 49 9.42 4.59 -4.52
N LEU A 50 9.38 5.48 -3.54
CA LEU A 50 8.54 6.68 -3.53
C LEU A 50 9.33 7.93 -3.94
N ARG A 51 8.62 8.94 -4.47
CA ARG A 51 9.19 10.27 -4.71
C ARG A 51 9.27 11.01 -3.38
N SER A 52 10.11 12.04 -3.31
CA SER A 52 10.23 12.89 -2.11
C SER A 52 8.94 13.63 -1.74
N SER A 53 8.00 13.77 -2.68
CA SER A 53 6.69 14.38 -2.46
C SER A 53 5.64 13.37 -1.96
N ASP A 54 5.90 12.08 -2.10
CA ASP A 54 4.99 11.04 -1.62
C ASP A 54 5.23 10.81 -0.13
N MET A 55 4.19 10.39 0.58
CA MET A 55 4.27 10.07 1.99
C MET A 55 3.99 8.58 2.21
N VAL A 56 4.72 7.96 3.13
CA VAL A 56 4.43 6.63 3.64
C VAL A 56 4.35 6.68 5.17
N SER A 57 3.36 5.99 5.74
CA SER A 57 3.18 5.85 7.18
C SER A 57 2.81 4.42 7.51
N ARG A 58 3.33 3.89 8.62
CA ARG A 58 2.80 2.67 9.23
C ARG A 58 1.57 3.05 10.07
N LEU A 59 0.47 2.31 9.93
CA LEU A 59 -0.75 2.54 10.70
C LEU A 59 -0.76 1.71 11.99
N GLY A 60 -0.25 0.49 11.91
CA GLY A 60 -0.17 -0.47 13.01
C GLY A 60 0.05 -1.87 12.45
N GLY A 61 0.56 -2.80 13.27
CA GLY A 61 0.82 -4.18 12.80
C GLY A 61 1.68 -4.20 11.53
N ASP A 62 1.18 -4.83 10.48
CA ASP A 62 1.71 -4.96 9.13
C ASP A 62 1.08 -4.00 8.10
N GLU A 63 0.27 -3.04 8.53
CA GLU A 63 -0.46 -2.12 7.66
C GLU A 63 0.31 -0.81 7.44
N PHE A 64 0.36 -0.39 6.18
CA PHE A 64 0.96 0.87 5.73
C PHE A 64 -0.05 1.68 4.90
N LEU A 65 0.15 3.00 4.90
CA LEU A 65 -0.57 3.94 4.05
C LEU A 65 0.43 4.74 3.22
N VAL A 66 0.15 4.86 1.92
CA VAL A 66 0.88 5.76 1.02
C VAL A 66 -0.05 6.85 0.50
N LEU A 67 0.44 8.08 0.46
CA LEU A 67 -0.23 9.21 -0.17
C LEU A 67 0.65 9.74 -1.30
N SER A 68 0.12 9.76 -2.52
CA SER A 68 0.79 10.34 -3.68
C SER A 68 -0.06 11.43 -4.30
N SER A 69 0.56 12.56 -4.64
CA SER A 69 -0.11 13.73 -5.20
C SER A 69 0.58 14.18 -6.49
N GLY A 70 -0.12 14.96 -7.31
CA GLY A 70 0.41 15.42 -8.59
C GLY A 70 0.40 14.34 -9.67
N MET A 71 -0.41 13.29 -9.49
CA MET A 71 -0.62 12.26 -10.50
C MET A 71 -1.52 12.82 -11.62
N LYS A 72 -1.27 12.45 -12.87
CA LYS A 72 -2.01 12.97 -14.04
C LYS A 72 -3.03 11.98 -14.59
N THR A 73 -2.81 10.69 -14.37
CA THR A 73 -3.67 9.62 -14.90
C THR A 73 -3.83 8.50 -13.88
N GLU A 74 -4.94 7.77 -13.97
CA GLU A 74 -5.14 6.53 -13.22
C GLU A 74 -4.07 5.47 -13.54
N THR A 75 -3.53 5.48 -14.77
CA THR A 75 -2.41 4.63 -15.15
C THR A 75 -1.19 4.85 -14.25
N GLN A 76 -0.83 6.09 -13.95
CA GLN A 76 0.28 6.39 -13.03
C GLN A 76 0.00 5.90 -11.60
N VAL A 77 -1.27 5.99 -11.17
CA VAL A 77 -1.71 5.46 -9.87
C VAL A 77 -1.47 3.96 -9.80
N ARG A 78 -1.86 3.24 -10.84
CA ARG A 78 -1.66 1.79 -10.98
C ARG A 78 -0.19 1.40 -11.07
N GLU A 79 0.59 2.09 -11.89
CA GLU A 79 2.03 1.85 -12.05
C GLU A 79 2.78 2.00 -10.73
N LEU A 80 2.40 2.97 -9.88
CA LEU A 80 2.98 3.12 -8.56
C LEU A 80 2.64 1.93 -7.65
N ALA A 81 1.38 1.48 -7.63
CA ALA A 81 1.00 0.29 -6.86
C ALA A 81 1.81 -0.95 -7.30
N GLU A 82 1.91 -1.20 -8.60
CA GLU A 82 2.72 -2.29 -9.16
C GLU A 82 4.19 -2.19 -8.79
N LYS A 83 4.74 -0.97 -8.81
CA LYS A 83 6.13 -0.71 -8.39
C LYS A 83 6.34 -1.07 -6.92
N LEU A 84 5.43 -0.68 -6.03
CA LEU A 84 5.51 -0.98 -4.60
C LEU A 84 5.44 -2.49 -4.35
N VAL A 85 4.55 -3.21 -5.03
CA VAL A 85 4.49 -4.68 -4.91
C VAL A 85 5.79 -5.33 -5.39
N LYS A 86 6.34 -4.91 -6.53
CA LYS A 86 7.62 -5.41 -7.05
C LYS A 86 8.79 -5.13 -6.10
N ALA A 87 8.79 -3.99 -5.41
CA ALA A 87 9.85 -3.64 -4.46
C ALA A 87 9.93 -4.61 -3.26
N LEU A 88 8.82 -5.28 -2.93
CA LEU A 88 8.73 -6.28 -1.86
C LEU A 88 8.80 -7.72 -2.38
N ALA A 89 8.94 -7.94 -3.69
CA ALA A 89 8.92 -9.27 -4.30
C ALA A 89 10.19 -10.08 -4.02
N ASP A 90 11.33 -9.43 -3.84
CA ASP A 90 12.59 -10.10 -3.51
C ASP A 90 12.70 -10.37 -1.99
N PRO A 91 13.25 -11.52 -1.57
CA PRO A 91 13.49 -11.81 -0.16
C PRO A 91 14.23 -10.67 0.58
N MET A 92 13.89 -10.49 1.84
CA MET A 92 14.54 -9.54 2.75
C MET A 92 15.42 -10.31 3.73
N VAL A 93 16.72 -10.02 3.75
CA VAL A 93 17.63 -10.61 4.73
C VAL A 93 17.62 -9.74 5.98
N VAL A 94 16.94 -10.21 7.02
CA VAL A 94 16.78 -9.49 8.29
C VAL A 94 17.10 -10.42 9.45
N ALA A 95 17.84 -9.93 10.45
CA ALA A 95 18.30 -10.73 11.60
C ALA A 95 18.98 -12.07 11.22
N GLY A 96 19.60 -12.17 10.04
CA GLY A 96 20.23 -13.40 9.54
C GLY A 96 19.29 -14.39 8.86
N HIS A 97 18.00 -14.07 8.73
CA HIS A 97 16.98 -14.88 8.06
C HIS A 97 16.59 -14.26 6.71
N ALA A 98 16.39 -15.09 5.69
CA ALA A 98 15.81 -14.66 4.42
C ALA A 98 14.29 -14.77 4.51
N CYS A 99 13.62 -13.65 4.76
CA CYS A 99 12.17 -13.59 4.92
C CYS A 99 11.52 -13.18 3.60
N GLN A 100 10.45 -13.88 3.22
CA GLN A 100 9.63 -13.56 2.05
C GLN A 100 8.25 -13.12 2.52
N VAL A 101 7.83 -11.92 2.12
CA VAL A 101 6.46 -11.42 2.31
C VAL A 101 5.89 -10.96 0.98
N GLY A 102 4.57 -11.02 0.85
CA GLY A 102 3.85 -10.37 -0.23
C GLY A 102 3.33 -8.99 0.19
N LEU A 103 2.76 -8.27 -0.76
CA LEU A 103 2.09 -7.00 -0.50
C LEU A 103 0.76 -6.96 -1.25
N THR A 104 -0.33 -6.81 -0.50
CA THR A 104 -1.65 -6.53 -1.06
C THR A 104 -1.92 -5.03 -0.94
N ILE A 105 -2.37 -4.40 -2.03
CA ILE A 105 -2.64 -2.96 -2.10
C ILE A 105 -4.07 -2.69 -2.56
N GLY A 106 -4.75 -1.78 -1.91
CA GLY A 106 -5.93 -1.11 -2.46
C GLY A 106 -5.71 0.38 -2.55
N TYR A 107 -6.38 1.07 -3.49
CA TYR A 107 -6.24 2.51 -3.62
C TYR A 107 -7.56 3.22 -3.90
N GLY A 108 -7.63 4.48 -3.47
CA GLY A 108 -8.69 5.43 -3.79
C GLY A 108 -8.11 6.70 -4.40
N ILE A 109 -8.81 7.27 -5.38
CA ILE A 109 -8.33 8.39 -6.19
C ILE A 109 -9.27 9.58 -6.03
N ALA A 110 -8.74 10.74 -5.62
CA ALA A 110 -9.45 12.00 -5.76
C ALA A 110 -9.19 12.62 -7.15
N PRO A 111 -10.21 13.24 -7.77
CA PRO A 111 -11.56 13.48 -7.23
C PRO A 111 -12.55 12.32 -7.40
N ASP A 112 -12.21 11.31 -8.19
CA ASP A 112 -13.18 10.36 -8.74
C ASP A 112 -13.88 9.47 -7.70
N ASP A 113 -13.16 9.05 -6.66
CA ASP A 113 -13.66 8.19 -5.59
C ASP A 113 -14.07 9.00 -4.34
N GLY A 114 -13.93 10.32 -4.40
CA GLY A 114 -14.24 11.24 -3.31
C GLY A 114 -13.26 12.40 -3.20
N LEU A 115 -13.65 13.41 -2.41
CA LEU A 115 -12.81 14.58 -2.11
C LEU A 115 -12.44 14.68 -0.62
N ASP A 116 -13.00 13.82 0.22
CA ASP A 116 -12.65 13.76 1.64
C ASP A 116 -11.66 12.61 1.91
N PRO A 117 -10.65 12.83 2.77
CA PRO A 117 -9.65 11.80 3.07
C PRO A 117 -10.23 10.50 3.60
N LEU A 118 -11.32 10.56 4.37
CA LEU A 118 -11.88 9.39 5.03
C LEU A 118 -12.51 8.44 4.00
N THR A 119 -13.29 8.96 3.06
CA THR A 119 -13.85 8.18 1.95
C THR A 119 -12.75 7.54 1.12
N LEU A 120 -11.68 8.26 0.78
CA LEU A 120 -10.57 7.67 0.00
C LEU A 120 -9.90 6.52 0.76
N ILE A 121 -9.66 6.67 2.06
CA ILE A 121 -9.10 5.61 2.91
C ILE A 121 -10.05 4.41 2.95
N GLN A 122 -11.35 4.62 3.17
CA GLN A 122 -12.35 3.56 3.21
C GLN A 122 -12.45 2.81 1.87
N ARG A 123 -12.38 3.53 0.75
CA ARG A 123 -12.34 2.95 -0.59
C ARG A 123 -11.08 2.10 -0.78
N ALA A 124 -9.91 2.65 -0.43
CA ALA A 124 -8.64 1.97 -0.52
C ALA A 124 -8.57 0.71 0.37
N ASP A 125 -9.10 0.78 1.58
CA ASP A 125 -9.14 -0.35 2.52
C ASP A 125 -10.05 -1.48 2.03
N ALA A 126 -11.28 -1.16 1.62
CA ALA A 126 -12.19 -2.15 1.05
C ALA A 126 -11.60 -2.80 -0.22
N ALA A 127 -10.88 -1.98 -1.00
CA ALA A 127 -10.13 -2.42 -2.16
C ALA A 127 -9.04 -3.45 -1.81
N MET A 128 -8.22 -3.12 -0.82
CA MET A 128 -7.16 -4.00 -0.31
C MET A 128 -7.75 -5.31 0.25
N TYR A 129 -8.83 -5.22 1.03
CA TYR A 129 -9.49 -6.37 1.64
C TYR A 129 -10.11 -7.31 0.60
N ALA A 130 -10.69 -6.78 -0.47
CA ALA A 130 -11.15 -7.59 -1.60
C ALA A 130 -10.00 -8.31 -2.30
N GLY A 131 -8.86 -7.63 -2.48
CA GLY A 131 -7.62 -8.23 -2.98
C GLY A 131 -7.15 -9.41 -2.12
N LYS A 132 -7.13 -9.23 -0.78
CA LYS A 132 -6.80 -10.30 0.16
C LYS A 132 -7.70 -11.54 0.04
N LYS A 133 -8.99 -11.33 -0.22
CA LYS A 133 -9.96 -12.42 -0.41
C LYS A 133 -9.78 -13.16 -1.73
N ALA A 134 -9.30 -12.50 -2.78
CA ALA A 134 -9.10 -13.09 -4.10
C ALA A 134 -7.90 -14.05 -4.17
N GLY A 135 -6.95 -13.94 -3.24
CA GLY A 135 -5.84 -14.88 -3.09
C GLY A 135 -4.65 -14.21 -2.40
N LYS A 136 -4.22 -14.74 -1.24
CA LYS A 136 -3.01 -14.29 -0.54
C LYS A 136 -1.76 -14.54 -1.39
N GLY A 137 -0.78 -13.65 -1.33
CA GLY A 137 0.51 -13.82 -2.03
C GLY A 137 0.45 -13.47 -3.53
N GLN A 138 -0.51 -12.64 -3.94
CA GLN A 138 -0.57 -12.09 -5.29
C GLN A 138 -0.72 -10.56 -5.25
N VAL A 139 -0.32 -9.93 -6.35
CA VAL A 139 -0.54 -8.52 -6.65
C VAL A 139 -2.05 -8.24 -6.63
N GLY A 140 -2.58 -7.85 -5.48
CA GLY A 140 -3.99 -7.47 -5.35
C GLY A 140 -4.22 -6.16 -6.09
N PHE A 141 -4.87 -6.23 -7.26
CA PHE A 141 -5.37 -5.05 -7.94
C PHE A 141 -6.80 -4.79 -7.47
N ALA A 142 -7.02 -3.58 -6.98
CA ALA A 142 -8.35 -3.12 -6.68
C ALA A 142 -8.52 -1.70 -7.23
N GLY A 143 -8.54 -1.62 -8.57
CA GLY A 143 -9.10 -0.47 -9.27
C GLY A 143 -10.57 -0.77 -9.55
N ARG A 144 -11.47 0.08 -9.03
CA ARG A 144 -12.92 0.26 -9.30
C ARG A 144 -13.89 -0.92 -9.51
N ASP A 145 -13.47 -2.15 -9.76
CA ASP A 145 -14.35 -3.28 -10.09
C ASP A 145 -14.94 -4.00 -8.87
N ILE A 146 -14.86 -3.40 -7.69
CA ILE A 146 -15.35 -3.99 -6.46
C ILE A 146 -16.63 -3.27 -6.08
N ALA A 147 -17.76 -3.93 -6.32
CA ALA A 147 -19.01 -3.58 -5.67
C ALA A 147 -18.74 -3.57 -4.16
N MET A 148 -18.83 -2.40 -3.54
CA MET A 148 -18.75 -2.33 -2.09
C MET A 148 -19.88 -3.18 -1.52
N PRO A 149 -19.61 -4.10 -0.57
CA PRO A 149 -20.70 -4.77 0.11
C PRO A 149 -21.57 -3.70 0.80
N ALA A 150 -22.88 -3.82 0.60
CA ALA A 150 -23.89 -2.93 1.19
C ALA A 150 -23.87 -2.96 2.71
#